data_AF-A0A2D6QZ86-F1
#
_entry.id   AF-A0A2D6QZ86-F1
#
_cell.length_a   1.000
_cell.length_b   1.000
_cell.length_c   1.000
_cell.angle_alpha   90.00
_cell.angle_beta   90.00
_cell.angle_gamma   90.00
#
_symmetry.space_group_name_H-M   'P 1'
#
loop_
_entity.id
_entity.type
_entity.pdbx_description
1 polymer ?
#
loop_
_entity_poly.entity_id
_entity_poly.type
_entity_poly.pdbx_seq_one_letter_code
_entity_poly.pdbx_strand_id
1 'polypeptide(L)'
;MFQLAKTVFLSGNFNTLHPGHLRLFRLGRELGDELIVGVQSDRLAGAAAHVPEGLRIDGVRSISFVSSAFLVDEPVEKVIERLRPDFVVKGYEHEGRMNPELEVLNGYGGKLVFSSGEAVFSSLDLIRMDLVNENRRLSTVPKEFLARNGIETRDVVAQVGEFGRLRVCVVGDLIVDEYITCEPLGMSQEDPTIVVTPVDTRRFIGGAGIVAAHAAGLEAEVHYLSVTGNDEPREYALRNLRDGGVRACLLEDDTRPTTLKQRFRANGMTLLRVSHLHQASIDLNLQDQIFERFDDLAASCQLLVFSDYNYGCLPQTLVDRLVKRAREAGMTMAADSQCSSQIGDVSRFRGMSLLTPTEHEARVSLRNQQDGLVVLSEKLRAASEATNIILKLGAEGILLHVHGDDGSLQTDRLPGLNSQPLDIMGAGDSHLISSAMAIAVGANPWEAAYIGSVAAAVQVSRTGNIPLTQADLVNEIG
;
A
#
# COMPACT_ATOMS: atom_id res chain seq x y z
N MET A 1 27.34 -9.85 -28.89
CA MET A 1 26.89 -9.23 -30.15
C MET A 1 26.62 -7.77 -29.80
N PHE A 2 27.49 -6.84 -30.20
CA PHE A 2 27.28 -5.42 -29.91
C PHE A 2 26.04 -4.96 -30.69
N GLN A 3 24.98 -4.60 -29.97
CA GLN A 3 23.79 -3.99 -30.59
C GLN A 3 24.20 -2.56 -30.97
N LEU A 4 24.15 -2.23 -32.26
CA LEU A 4 24.38 -0.87 -32.74
C LEU A 4 23.32 0.05 -32.09
N ALA A 5 23.77 1.18 -31.55
CA ALA A 5 22.90 2.19 -30.95
C ALA A 5 21.90 2.70 -32.01
N LYS A 6 20.61 2.70 -31.68
CA LYS A 6 19.55 3.15 -32.58
C LYS A 6 19.44 4.66 -32.59
N THR A 7 19.42 5.28 -33.76
CA THR A 7 19.37 6.74 -33.89
C THR A 7 17.99 7.20 -34.38
N VAL A 8 17.44 8.21 -33.72
CA VAL A 8 16.15 8.82 -34.05
C VAL A 8 16.34 10.27 -34.43
N PHE A 9 15.71 10.69 -35.54
CA PHE A 9 15.76 12.05 -36.03
C PHE A 9 14.38 12.73 -35.98
N LEU A 10 14.36 13.96 -35.48
CA LEU A 10 13.17 14.80 -35.45
C LEU A 10 13.53 16.19 -35.97
N SER A 11 12.71 16.79 -36.83
CA SER A 11 12.96 18.14 -37.34
C SER A 11 11.74 19.03 -37.28
N GLY A 12 11.94 20.32 -37.03
CA GLY A 12 10.85 21.30 -37.00
C GLY A 12 11.31 22.73 -36.77
N ASN A 13 10.35 23.65 -36.77
CA ASN A 13 10.60 25.07 -36.51
C ASN A 13 10.82 25.36 -35.03
N PHE A 14 9.98 24.82 -34.14
CA PHE A 14 10.08 25.02 -32.69
C PHE A 14 10.11 26.50 -32.25
N ASN A 15 9.24 27.34 -32.82
CA ASN A 15 9.09 28.74 -32.38
C ASN A 15 8.85 28.87 -30.87
N THR A 16 8.00 27.99 -30.34
CA THR A 16 7.78 27.85 -28.90
C THR A 16 7.76 26.36 -28.58
N LEU A 17 8.49 25.96 -27.54
CA LEU A 17 8.37 24.61 -26.99
C LEU A 17 7.11 24.53 -26.13
N HIS A 18 6.15 23.72 -26.57
CA HIS A 18 4.92 23.42 -25.83
C HIS A 18 4.87 21.91 -25.53
N PRO A 19 3.97 21.45 -24.66
CA PRO A 19 3.92 20.05 -24.24
C PRO A 19 3.88 19.02 -25.38
N GLY A 20 3.29 19.35 -26.54
CA GLY A 20 3.28 18.47 -27.72
C GLY A 20 4.68 18.15 -28.25
N HIS A 21 5.57 19.15 -28.35
CA HIS A 21 6.97 18.94 -28.74
C HIS A 21 7.72 18.07 -27.74
N LEU A 22 7.50 18.28 -26.44
CA LEU A 22 8.14 17.48 -25.39
C LEU A 22 7.72 16.01 -25.45
N ARG A 23 6.46 15.72 -25.81
CA ARG A 23 5.96 14.35 -25.99
C ARG A 23 6.58 13.69 -27.22
N LEU A 24 6.72 14.41 -28.33
CA LEU A 24 7.42 13.91 -29.52
C LEU A 24 8.90 13.64 -29.26
N PHE A 25 9.58 14.49 -28.48
CA PHE A 25 10.96 14.25 -28.06
C PHE A 25 11.07 13.02 -27.13
N ARG A 26 10.13 12.85 -26.19
CA ARG A 26 10.11 11.66 -25.33
C ARG A 26 9.93 10.37 -26.16
N LEU A 27 8.97 10.33 -27.08
CA LEU A 27 8.78 9.20 -27.99
C LEU A 27 10.05 8.92 -28.81
N GLY A 28 10.69 9.98 -29.34
CA GLY A 28 11.94 9.84 -30.07
C GLY A 28 13.05 9.19 -29.22
N ARG A 29 13.11 9.51 -27.92
CA ARG A 29 14.05 8.89 -26.98
C ARG A 29 13.69 7.45 -26.61
N GLU A 30 12.42 7.07 -26.65
CA GLU A 30 11.96 5.69 -26.40
C GLU A 30 12.21 4.78 -27.60
N LEU A 31 12.13 5.32 -28.82
CA LEU A 31 12.37 4.57 -30.06
C LEU A 31 13.85 4.25 -30.32
N GLY A 32 14.78 5.00 -29.73
CA GLY A 32 16.21 4.77 -29.92
C GLY A 32 17.13 5.36 -28.84
N ASP A 33 18.39 4.94 -28.91
CA ASP A 33 19.43 5.26 -27.96
C ASP A 33 19.94 6.71 -28.07
N GLU A 34 19.79 7.34 -29.25
CA GLU A 34 20.14 8.74 -29.49
C GLU A 34 19.02 9.49 -30.19
N LEU A 35 18.57 10.60 -29.59
CA LEU A 35 17.62 11.53 -30.20
C LEU A 35 18.37 12.75 -30.76
N ILE A 36 18.35 12.88 -32.08
CA ILE A 36 18.92 13.99 -32.83
C ILE A 36 17.80 14.93 -33.29
N VAL A 37 17.88 16.21 -32.93
CA VAL A 37 16.86 17.20 -33.30
C VAL A 37 17.41 18.27 -34.25
N GLY A 38 16.84 18.33 -35.46
CA GLY A 38 17.12 19.36 -36.45
C GLY A 38 16.19 20.57 -36.31
N VAL A 39 16.74 21.72 -35.95
CA VAL A 39 15.97 22.98 -35.87
C VAL A 39 16.10 23.71 -37.20
N GLN A 40 14.98 23.95 -37.90
CA GLN A 40 15.03 24.62 -39.21
C GLN A 40 15.61 26.04 -39.07
N SER A 41 16.57 26.39 -39.92
CA SER A 41 17.19 27.73 -39.95
C SER A 41 16.15 28.80 -40.27
N ASP A 42 16.41 30.05 -39.90
CA ASP A 42 15.54 31.18 -40.25
C ASP A 42 15.41 31.33 -41.79
N ARG A 43 16.44 30.93 -42.54
CA ARG A 43 16.41 30.88 -44.01
C ARG A 43 15.43 29.84 -44.54
N LEU A 44 15.41 28.64 -43.94
CA LEU A 44 14.55 27.54 -44.37
C LEU A 44 13.10 27.70 -43.89
N ALA A 45 12.92 28.18 -42.66
CA ALA A 45 11.62 28.43 -42.05
C ALA A 45 10.93 29.67 -42.64
N GLY A 46 11.70 30.65 -43.13
CA GLY A 46 11.19 31.87 -43.74
C GLY A 46 10.20 32.60 -42.84
N ALA A 47 9.02 32.98 -43.38
CA ALA A 47 7.97 33.68 -42.64
C ALA A 47 7.33 32.87 -41.50
N ALA A 48 7.61 31.56 -41.43
CA ALA A 48 7.12 30.70 -40.34
C ALA A 48 8.01 30.74 -39.10
N ALA A 49 9.18 31.39 -39.13
CA ALA A 49 10.00 31.64 -37.94
C ALA A 49 9.55 32.93 -37.24
N HIS A 50 9.00 32.78 -36.04
CA HIS A 50 8.57 33.91 -35.19
C HIS A 50 9.56 34.20 -34.06
N VAL A 51 10.50 33.28 -33.84
CA VAL A 51 11.58 33.39 -32.85
C VAL A 51 12.91 33.14 -33.56
N PRO A 52 13.97 33.91 -33.30
CA PRO A 52 15.28 33.70 -33.91
C PRO A 52 15.82 32.29 -33.72
N GLU A 53 16.45 31.72 -34.75
CA GLU A 53 16.95 30.34 -34.74
C GLU A 53 17.85 29.99 -33.55
N GLY A 54 18.67 30.93 -33.07
CA GLY A 54 19.53 30.76 -31.90
C GLY A 54 18.75 30.47 -30.62
N LEU A 55 17.64 31.17 -30.38
CA LEU A 55 16.80 30.93 -29.19
C LEU A 55 16.02 29.62 -29.31
N ARG A 56 15.60 29.26 -30.53
CA ARG A 56 14.89 27.99 -30.78
C ARG A 56 15.78 26.78 -30.53
N ILE A 57 17.03 26.80 -31.02
CA ILE A 57 17.98 25.71 -30.80
C ILE A 57 18.44 25.61 -29.35
N ASP A 58 18.62 26.73 -28.65
CA ASP A 58 18.97 26.72 -27.22
C ASP A 58 17.85 26.11 -26.37
N GLY A 59 16.59 26.41 -26.70
CA GLY A 59 15.43 25.79 -26.08
C GLY A 59 15.42 24.27 -26.26
N VAL A 60 15.69 23.79 -27.47
CA VAL A 60 15.75 22.34 -27.78
C VAL A 60 16.93 21.67 -27.07
N ARG A 61 18.12 22.29 -27.04
CA ARG A 61 19.31 21.78 -26.34
C ARG A 61 19.13 21.68 -24.82
N SER A 62 18.22 22.46 -24.26
CA SER A 62 17.92 22.45 -22.82
C SER A 62 17.01 21.28 -22.40
N ILE A 63 16.50 20.48 -23.35
CA ILE A 63 15.64 19.33 -23.08
C ILE A 63 16.49 18.08 -22.81
N SER A 64 16.34 17.48 -21.63
CA SER A 64 17.14 16.33 -21.17
C SER A 64 17.06 15.08 -22.05
N PHE A 65 15.99 14.92 -22.84
CA PHE A 65 15.80 13.79 -23.75
C PHE A 65 16.53 13.96 -25.09
N VAL A 66 17.02 15.16 -25.42
CA VAL A 66 17.68 15.46 -26.70
C VAL A 66 19.17 15.18 -26.58
N SER A 67 19.68 14.20 -27.33
CA SER A 67 21.10 13.82 -27.34
C SER A 67 21.96 14.85 -28.07
N SER A 68 21.46 15.37 -29.20
CA SER A 68 22.11 16.45 -29.94
C SER A 68 21.11 17.28 -30.73
N ALA A 69 21.43 18.55 -30.95
CA ALA A 69 20.62 19.43 -31.80
C ALA A 69 21.49 20.38 -32.64
N PHE A 70 21.07 20.56 -33.90
CA PHE A 70 21.77 21.38 -34.90
C PHE A 70 20.78 22.15 -35.78
N LEU A 71 21.27 23.20 -36.44
CA LEU A 71 20.48 23.98 -37.40
C LEU A 71 20.44 23.28 -38.75
N VAL A 72 19.24 23.11 -39.29
CA VAL A 72 18.99 22.52 -40.62
C VAL A 72 18.77 23.65 -41.62
N ASP A 73 19.68 23.76 -42.57
CA ASP A 73 19.68 24.83 -43.57
C ASP A 73 19.64 24.30 -45.02
N GLU A 74 19.27 23.03 -45.16
CA GLU A 74 19.18 22.27 -46.40
C GLU A 74 17.91 21.40 -46.39
N PRO A 75 17.48 20.84 -47.55
CA PRO A 75 16.35 19.91 -47.59
C PRO A 75 16.56 18.71 -46.66
N VAL A 76 15.48 18.29 -45.98
CA VAL A 76 15.51 17.25 -44.94
C VAL A 76 16.00 15.90 -45.46
N GLU A 77 15.79 15.63 -46.74
CA GLU A 77 16.24 14.45 -47.47
C GLU A 77 17.77 14.30 -47.39
N LYS A 78 18.50 15.39 -47.64
CA LYS A 78 19.97 15.41 -47.57
C LYS A 78 20.48 15.22 -46.14
N VAL A 79 19.73 15.74 -45.18
CA VAL A 79 20.03 15.55 -43.75
C VAL A 79 19.88 14.07 -43.39
N ILE A 80 18.81 13.42 -43.85
CA ILE A 80 18.55 11.99 -43.61
C ILE A 80 19.57 11.12 -44.34
N GLU A 81 19.95 11.43 -45.57
CA GLU A 81 21.01 10.70 -46.31
C GLU A 81 22.35 10.71 -45.57
N ARG A 82 22.67 11.83 -44.91
CA ARG A 82 23.91 11.99 -44.14
C ARG A 82 23.82 11.31 -42.77
N LEU A 83 22.72 11.48 -42.05
CA LEU A 83 22.56 10.94 -40.70
C LEU A 83 22.20 9.45 -40.68
N ARG A 84 21.53 8.97 -41.73
CA ARG A 84 20.95 7.62 -41.86
C ARG A 84 20.27 7.11 -40.58
N PRO A 85 19.32 7.88 -39.98
CA PRO A 85 18.64 7.46 -38.76
C PRO A 85 17.81 6.19 -38.99
N ASP A 86 17.68 5.35 -37.96
CA ASP A 86 16.79 4.20 -37.95
C ASP A 86 15.32 4.63 -37.98
N PHE A 87 15.00 5.75 -37.31
CA PHE A 87 13.66 6.30 -37.23
C PHE A 87 13.64 7.81 -37.49
N VAL A 88 12.64 8.26 -38.24
CA VAL A 88 12.24 9.67 -38.32
C VAL A 88 10.86 9.81 -37.69
N VAL A 89 10.72 10.75 -36.75
CA VAL A 89 9.46 10.97 -36.03
C VAL A 89 8.80 12.26 -36.49
N LYS A 90 7.49 12.22 -36.75
CA LYS A 90 6.66 13.38 -37.08
C LYS A 90 5.36 13.41 -36.28
N GLY A 91 4.79 14.61 -36.14
CA GLY A 91 3.43 14.77 -35.63
C GLY A 91 2.40 14.10 -36.54
N TYR A 92 1.35 13.52 -35.95
CA TYR A 92 0.28 12.80 -36.66
C TYR A 92 -0.43 13.66 -37.72
N GLU A 93 -0.48 14.98 -37.53
CA GLU A 93 -1.02 15.94 -38.49
C GLU A 93 -0.29 15.94 -39.86
N HIS A 94 0.85 15.26 -39.95
CA HIS A 94 1.65 15.10 -41.16
C HIS A 94 1.47 13.74 -41.86
N GLU A 95 0.74 12.77 -41.29
CA GLU A 95 0.61 11.41 -41.84
C GLU A 95 -0.04 11.41 -43.23
N GLY A 96 -1.11 12.17 -43.41
CA GLY A 96 -1.83 12.29 -44.69
C GLY A 96 -1.20 13.24 -45.71
N ARG A 97 0.00 13.77 -45.46
CA ARG A 97 0.69 14.73 -46.35
C ARG A 97 1.79 14.04 -47.15
N MET A 98 2.30 14.72 -48.18
CA MET A 98 3.51 14.27 -48.87
C MET A 98 4.71 14.34 -47.91
N ASN A 99 5.41 13.21 -47.74
CA ASN A 99 6.55 13.08 -46.82
C ASN A 99 7.83 12.71 -47.61
N PRO A 100 8.68 13.68 -47.95
CA PRO A 100 9.89 13.41 -48.75
C PRO A 100 10.90 12.51 -48.02
N GLU A 101 10.82 12.41 -46.69
CA GLU A 101 11.67 11.54 -45.88
C GLU A 101 11.45 10.05 -46.20
N LEU A 102 10.24 9.67 -46.61
CA LEU A 102 9.85 8.28 -46.80
C LEU A 102 10.64 7.62 -47.95
N GLU A 103 10.86 8.35 -49.05
CA GLU A 103 11.62 7.84 -50.20
C GLU A 103 13.08 7.52 -49.82
N VAL A 104 13.71 8.43 -49.07
CA VAL A 104 15.10 8.27 -48.61
C VAL A 104 15.22 7.13 -47.60
N LEU A 105 14.30 7.07 -46.63
CA LEU A 105 14.29 6.04 -45.57
C LEU A 105 14.14 4.62 -46.15
N ASN A 106 13.26 4.45 -47.14
CA ASN A 106 13.07 3.18 -47.83
C ASN A 106 14.34 2.69 -48.55
N GLY A 107 15.20 3.62 -48.98
CA GLY A 107 16.47 3.31 -49.65
C GLY A 107 17.48 2.57 -48.78
N TYR A 108 17.34 2.61 -47.45
CA TYR A 108 18.24 1.93 -46.53
C TYR A 108 17.57 1.21 -45.34
N GLY A 109 16.25 1.15 -45.30
CA GLY A 109 15.48 0.40 -44.29
C GLY A 109 15.14 1.18 -43.02
N GLY A 110 15.28 2.51 -43.04
CA GLY A 110 14.78 3.37 -41.96
C GLY A 110 13.25 3.45 -41.96
N LYS A 111 12.66 3.90 -40.85
CA LYS A 111 11.20 3.96 -40.68
C LYS A 111 10.72 5.38 -40.36
N LEU A 112 9.62 5.78 -40.99
CA LEU A 112 8.90 7.00 -40.65
C LEU A 112 7.78 6.67 -39.65
N VAL A 113 7.74 7.39 -38.53
CA VAL A 113 6.80 7.16 -37.42
C VAL A 113 5.98 8.43 -37.17
N PHE A 114 4.66 8.28 -37.10
CA PHE A 114 3.72 9.36 -36.77
C PHE A 114 3.15 9.18 -35.37
N SER A 115 2.99 10.27 -34.62
CA SER A 115 2.33 10.25 -33.31
C SER A 115 1.60 11.55 -33.02
N SER A 116 0.41 11.47 -32.42
CA SER A 116 -0.40 12.63 -32.04
C SER A 116 0.15 13.34 -30.81
N GLY A 117 1.13 12.73 -30.13
CA GLY A 117 1.56 13.19 -28.81
C GLY A 117 0.38 13.29 -27.84
N GLU A 118 -0.67 12.48 -27.97
CA GLU A 118 -1.67 12.37 -26.91
C GLU A 118 -1.07 11.64 -25.71
N ALA A 119 -1.34 12.17 -24.53
CA ALA A 119 -0.91 11.56 -23.30
C ALA A 119 -1.74 10.30 -23.07
N VAL A 120 -1.20 9.14 -23.40
CA VAL A 120 -1.30 8.05 -22.44
C VAL A 120 -0.23 8.39 -21.42
N PHE A 121 -0.58 9.16 -20.38
CA PHE A 121 0.17 8.97 -19.14
C PHE A 121 -0.06 7.51 -18.82
N SER A 122 0.95 6.68 -19.08
CA SER A 122 0.92 5.31 -18.61
C SER A 122 0.54 5.39 -17.13
N SER A 123 -0.39 4.56 -16.69
CA SER A 123 -0.80 4.56 -15.28
C SER A 123 0.43 4.49 -14.35
N LEU A 124 1.53 3.88 -14.81
CA LEU A 124 2.83 3.84 -14.14
C LEU A 124 3.46 5.22 -13.89
N ASP A 125 3.34 6.19 -14.81
CA ASP A 125 3.88 7.53 -14.66
C ASP A 125 3.11 8.34 -13.61
N LEU A 126 1.77 8.19 -13.57
CA LEU A 126 0.93 8.78 -12.53
C LEU A 126 1.21 8.16 -11.16
N ILE A 127 1.37 6.83 -11.10
CA ILE A 127 1.76 6.09 -9.89
C ILE A 127 3.13 6.58 -9.37
N ARG A 128 4.13 6.75 -10.26
CA ARG A 128 5.44 7.27 -9.83
C ARG A 128 5.35 8.69 -9.26
N MET A 129 4.47 9.53 -9.79
CA MET A 129 4.28 10.89 -9.27
C MET A 129 3.57 10.90 -7.90
N ASP A 130 2.62 9.99 -7.66
CA ASP A 130 1.97 9.84 -6.35
C ASP A 130 2.92 9.25 -5.28
N LEU A 131 3.83 8.34 -5.67
CA LEU A 131 4.82 7.73 -4.78
C LEU A 131 5.94 8.68 -4.35
N VAL A 132 6.20 9.79 -5.07
CA VAL A 132 7.33 10.69 -4.79
C VAL A 132 7.01 11.74 -3.71
N ASN A 133 5.76 11.83 -3.23
CA ASN A 133 5.34 12.82 -2.22
C ASN A 133 5.51 12.36 -0.75
N GLU A 134 6.47 11.47 -0.46
CA GLU A 134 6.67 10.80 0.85
C GLU A 134 7.13 11.70 2.03
N ASN A 135 7.33 13.01 1.85
CA ASN A 135 7.91 13.87 2.90
C ASN A 135 7.00 15.04 3.31
N ARG A 136 5.91 14.74 4.02
CA ARG A 136 5.18 15.74 4.82
C ARG A 136 5.06 15.18 6.24
N ARG A 137 5.53 15.90 7.26
CA ARG A 137 5.24 15.56 8.68
C ARG A 137 3.72 15.42 8.85
N LEU A 138 3.27 14.31 9.43
CA LEU A 138 1.92 13.81 9.23
C LEU A 138 0.92 14.25 10.28
N SER A 139 1.36 14.68 11.46
CA SER A 139 0.45 15.03 12.53
C SER A 139 0.89 16.22 13.39
N THR A 140 -0.10 17.01 13.81
CA THR A 140 0.02 17.87 14.99
C THR A 140 -0.09 16.98 16.22
N VAL A 141 1.00 16.90 17.00
CA VAL A 141 1.02 16.24 18.31
C VAL A 141 -0.22 16.67 19.13
N PRO A 142 -1.05 15.74 19.63
CA PRO A 142 -2.32 16.05 20.27
C PRO A 142 -2.11 16.52 21.72
N LYS A 143 -1.54 17.72 21.89
CA LYS A 143 -1.09 18.26 23.20
C LYS A 143 -2.14 18.19 24.30
N GLU A 144 -3.41 18.47 23.97
CA GLU A 144 -4.51 18.41 24.94
C GLU A 144 -4.79 16.98 25.43
N PHE A 145 -4.69 15.98 24.55
CA PHE A 145 -4.87 14.56 24.90
C PHE A 145 -3.72 14.07 25.77
N LEU A 146 -2.50 14.44 25.42
CA LEU A 146 -1.32 14.09 26.21
C LEU A 146 -1.40 14.71 27.61
N ALA A 147 -1.72 16.02 27.70
CA ALA A 147 -1.77 16.73 28.97
C ALA A 147 -2.85 16.19 29.92
N ARG A 148 -4.06 15.90 29.42
CA ARG A 148 -5.17 15.42 30.28
C ARG A 148 -5.03 13.99 30.75
N ASN A 149 -4.27 13.17 30.02
CA ASN A 149 -3.99 11.77 30.39
C ASN A 149 -2.59 11.59 31.02
N GLY A 150 -1.87 12.68 31.29
CA GLY A 150 -0.55 12.64 31.93
C GLY A 150 0.52 11.93 31.10
N ILE A 151 0.42 11.98 29.76
CA ILE A 151 1.32 11.29 28.85
C ILE A 151 2.48 12.21 28.48
N GLU A 152 3.71 11.79 28.77
CA GLU A 152 4.92 12.46 28.28
C GLU A 152 5.46 11.75 27.03
N THR A 153 5.78 12.52 25.98
CA THR A 153 6.29 11.95 24.72
C THR A 153 7.59 11.18 24.92
N ARG A 154 8.41 11.58 25.90
CA ARG A 154 9.63 10.86 26.29
C ARG A 154 9.34 9.44 26.76
N ASP A 155 8.31 9.27 27.58
CA ASP A 155 7.95 7.97 28.14
C ASP A 155 7.38 7.06 27.04
N VAL A 156 6.57 7.61 26.15
CA VAL A 156 6.06 6.92 24.96
C VAL A 156 7.20 6.45 24.06
N VAL A 157 8.19 7.30 23.77
CA VAL A 157 9.38 6.91 22.98
C VAL A 157 10.18 5.81 23.68
N ALA A 158 10.33 5.90 25.01
CA ALA A 158 10.99 4.84 25.78
C ALA A 158 10.23 3.52 25.70
N GLN A 159 8.90 3.54 25.79
CA GLN A 159 8.05 2.35 25.64
C GLN A 159 8.19 1.70 24.25
N VAL A 160 8.22 2.50 23.18
CA VAL A 160 8.46 1.99 21.81
C VAL A 160 9.83 1.33 21.71
N GLY A 161 10.87 1.90 22.34
CA GLY A 161 12.21 1.29 22.37
C GLY A 161 12.28 -0.05 23.11
N GLU A 162 11.32 -0.33 23.99
CA GLU A 162 11.23 -1.62 24.70
C GLU A 162 10.57 -2.72 23.86
N PHE A 163 10.00 -2.41 22.68
CA PHE A 163 9.32 -3.41 21.85
C PHE A 163 10.24 -4.56 21.41
N GLY A 164 11.54 -4.30 21.24
CA GLY A 164 12.53 -5.30 20.87
C GLY A 164 12.73 -6.44 21.89
N ARG A 165 12.25 -6.27 23.14
CA ARG A 165 12.30 -7.34 24.15
C ARG A 165 11.13 -8.31 24.10
N LEU A 166 10.09 -7.99 23.31
CA LEU A 166 8.89 -8.80 23.23
C LEU A 166 9.09 -9.97 22.28
N ARG A 167 8.61 -11.14 22.73
CA ARG A 167 8.29 -12.26 21.88
C ARG A 167 6.78 -12.33 21.69
N VAL A 168 6.34 -12.15 20.44
CA VAL A 168 4.94 -12.01 20.05
C VAL A 168 4.51 -13.22 19.24
N CYS A 169 3.38 -13.83 19.62
CA CYS A 169 2.71 -14.83 18.80
C CYS A 169 1.47 -14.23 18.16
N VAL A 170 1.40 -14.23 16.83
CA VAL A 170 0.21 -13.82 16.07
C VAL A 170 -0.47 -15.08 15.54
N VAL A 171 -1.79 -15.18 15.69
CA VAL A 171 -2.59 -16.29 15.14
C VAL A 171 -3.78 -15.71 14.39
N GLY A 172 -4.00 -16.15 13.16
CA GLY A 172 -5.15 -15.70 12.38
C GLY A 172 -5.00 -15.90 10.88
N ASP A 173 -5.98 -15.38 10.13
CA ASP A 173 -6.09 -15.62 8.69
C ASP A 173 -4.98 -14.90 7.91
N LEU A 174 -4.20 -15.64 7.11
CA LEU A 174 -3.32 -15.02 6.11
C LEU A 174 -4.16 -14.49 4.95
N ILE A 175 -3.81 -13.30 4.46
CA ILE A 175 -4.38 -12.74 3.24
C ILE A 175 -3.24 -12.24 2.36
N VAL A 176 -3.27 -12.55 1.08
CA VAL A 176 -2.45 -11.87 0.07
C VAL A 176 -3.35 -10.90 -0.68
N ASP A 177 -3.05 -9.60 -0.61
CA ASP A 177 -3.72 -8.58 -1.41
C ASP A 177 -2.96 -8.39 -2.72
N GLU A 178 -3.63 -8.52 -3.86
CA GLU A 178 -3.06 -8.34 -5.19
C GLU A 178 -3.72 -7.16 -5.90
N TYR A 179 -2.93 -6.16 -6.24
CA TYR A 179 -3.34 -4.95 -6.94
C TYR A 179 -2.96 -5.08 -8.40
N ILE A 180 -3.97 -5.10 -9.25
CA ILE A 180 -3.80 -5.22 -10.69
C ILE A 180 -4.18 -3.86 -11.28
N THR A 181 -3.16 -3.09 -11.67
CA THR A 181 -3.37 -1.81 -12.36
C THR A 181 -3.74 -2.12 -13.79
N CYS A 182 -4.82 -1.53 -14.26
CA CYS A 182 -5.34 -1.71 -15.60
C CYS A 182 -5.51 -0.38 -16.32
N GLU A 183 -5.27 -0.41 -17.63
CA GLU A 183 -5.62 0.68 -18.54
C GLU A 183 -7.01 0.42 -19.13
N PRO A 184 -7.94 1.39 -19.07
CA PRO A 184 -9.27 1.22 -19.64
C PRO A 184 -9.24 1.31 -21.17
N LEU A 185 -9.78 0.30 -21.84
CA LEU A 185 -9.87 0.24 -23.30
C LEU A 185 -11.21 0.79 -23.83
N GLY A 186 -12.26 0.76 -23.00
CA GLY A 186 -13.59 1.26 -23.34
C GLY A 186 -14.71 0.35 -22.83
N MET A 187 -15.91 0.51 -23.38
CA MET A 187 -17.04 -0.39 -23.13
C MET A 187 -17.00 -1.57 -24.10
N SER A 188 -17.37 -2.76 -23.63
CA SER A 188 -17.56 -3.92 -24.51
C SER A 188 -18.74 -3.69 -25.46
N GLN A 189 -18.61 -4.20 -26.70
CA GLN A 189 -19.70 -4.22 -27.68
C GLN A 189 -20.58 -5.48 -27.55
N GLU A 190 -20.12 -6.47 -26.78
CA GLU A 190 -20.81 -7.74 -26.55
C GLU A 190 -21.68 -7.69 -25.30
N ASP A 191 -21.18 -7.06 -24.23
CA ASP A 191 -21.85 -6.92 -22.93
C ASP A 191 -21.69 -5.49 -22.40
N PRO A 192 -22.58 -4.98 -21.53
CA PRO A 192 -22.47 -3.63 -20.96
C PRO A 192 -21.43 -3.57 -19.82
N THR A 193 -20.19 -3.94 -20.12
CA THR A 193 -19.06 -4.01 -19.17
C THR A 193 -17.88 -3.16 -19.63
N ILE A 194 -17.04 -2.77 -18.68
CA ILE A 194 -15.80 -2.03 -18.95
C ILE A 194 -14.72 -3.06 -19.34
N VAL A 195 -14.07 -2.83 -20.48
CA VAL A 195 -12.91 -3.60 -20.92
C VAL A 195 -11.66 -2.88 -20.46
N VAL A 196 -10.77 -3.61 -19.80
CA VAL A 196 -9.49 -3.10 -19.30
C VAL A 196 -8.38 -4.09 -19.62
N THR A 197 -7.15 -3.59 -19.77
CA THR A 197 -5.95 -4.43 -19.92
C THR A 197 -5.02 -4.24 -18.71
N PRO A 198 -4.54 -5.31 -18.05
CA PRO A 198 -3.61 -5.19 -16.94
C PRO A 198 -2.23 -4.71 -17.42
N VAL A 199 -1.63 -3.77 -16.70
CA VAL A 199 -0.33 -3.15 -17.02
C VAL A 199 0.70 -3.28 -15.90
N ASP A 200 0.27 -3.45 -14.65
CA ASP A 200 1.14 -3.71 -13.49
C ASP A 200 0.41 -4.61 -12.49
N THR A 201 1.15 -5.44 -11.76
CA THR A 201 0.61 -6.26 -10.68
C THR A 201 1.54 -6.21 -9.48
N ARG A 202 1.00 -5.81 -8.32
CA ARG A 202 1.72 -5.73 -7.06
C ARG A 202 1.00 -6.52 -5.99
N ARG A 203 1.76 -7.23 -5.16
CA ARG A 203 1.21 -7.99 -4.04
C ARG A 203 1.66 -7.41 -2.72
N PHE A 204 0.83 -7.62 -1.71
CA PHE A 204 1.09 -7.21 -0.34
C PHE A 204 0.65 -8.31 0.60
N ILE A 205 1.35 -8.42 1.73
CA ILE A 205 0.89 -9.23 2.84
C ILE A 205 -0.23 -8.46 3.54
N GLY A 206 -1.33 -9.14 3.83
CA GLY A 206 -2.45 -8.66 4.61
C GLY A 206 -2.85 -9.69 5.66
N GLY A 207 -3.99 -9.46 6.30
CA GLY A 207 -4.48 -10.40 7.30
C GLY A 207 -3.68 -10.35 8.61
N ALA A 208 -3.67 -11.47 9.31
CA ALA A 208 -2.78 -11.68 10.44
C ALA A 208 -1.28 -11.63 10.04
N GLY A 209 -0.96 -11.89 8.77
CA GLY A 209 0.41 -11.82 8.27
C GLY A 209 1.03 -10.43 8.35
N ILE A 210 0.27 -9.37 8.05
CA ILE A 210 0.79 -8.01 8.18
C ILE A 210 0.86 -7.55 9.63
N VAL A 211 -0.08 -7.98 10.48
CA VAL A 211 0.00 -7.76 11.94
C VAL A 211 1.32 -8.31 12.47
N ALA A 212 1.71 -9.51 12.05
CA ALA A 212 3.01 -10.10 12.38
C ALA A 212 4.19 -9.31 11.81
N ALA A 213 4.10 -8.85 10.56
CA ALA A 213 5.15 -8.08 9.92
C ALA A 213 5.37 -6.70 10.59
N HIS A 214 4.30 -6.01 11.00
CA HIS A 214 4.41 -4.78 11.78
C HIS A 214 5.11 -5.02 13.12
N ALA A 215 4.76 -6.07 13.86
CA ALA A 215 5.44 -6.40 15.11
C ALA A 215 6.96 -6.65 14.90
N ALA A 216 7.32 -7.35 13.82
CA ALA A 216 8.72 -7.63 13.50
C ALA A 216 9.48 -6.36 13.08
N GLY A 217 8.84 -5.47 12.30
CA GLY A 217 9.42 -4.18 11.94
C GLY A 217 9.56 -3.24 13.15
N LEU A 218 8.71 -3.39 14.16
CA LEU A 218 8.84 -2.78 15.48
C LEU A 218 9.88 -3.49 16.39
N GLU A 219 10.71 -4.35 15.79
CA GLU A 219 11.85 -5.08 16.36
C GLU A 219 11.52 -6.25 17.31
N ALA A 220 10.25 -6.62 17.47
CA ALA A 220 9.89 -7.77 18.30
C ALA A 220 10.30 -9.10 17.64
N GLU A 221 10.52 -10.13 18.46
CA GLU A 221 10.67 -11.51 17.99
C GLU A 221 9.28 -12.10 17.69
N VAL A 222 8.95 -12.31 16.41
CA VAL A 222 7.59 -12.68 16.01
C VAL A 222 7.49 -14.12 15.54
N HIS A 223 6.54 -14.84 16.11
CA HIS A 223 6.02 -16.11 15.63
C HIS A 223 4.62 -15.91 15.05
N TYR A 224 4.38 -16.43 13.85
CA TYR A 224 3.07 -16.32 13.19
C TYR A 224 2.53 -17.70 12.84
N LEU A 225 1.32 -18.02 13.30
CA LEU A 225 0.64 -19.29 13.05
C LEU A 225 -0.61 -19.06 12.20
N SER A 226 -0.76 -19.83 11.12
CA SER A 226 -1.94 -19.77 10.24
C SER A 226 -2.14 -21.06 9.45
N VAL A 227 -3.23 -21.13 8.69
CA VAL A 227 -3.54 -22.20 7.74
C VAL A 227 -3.71 -21.62 6.34
N THR A 228 -3.13 -22.30 5.36
CA THR A 228 -3.05 -21.88 3.96
C THR A 228 -3.25 -23.07 3.03
N GLY A 229 -3.58 -22.80 1.76
CA GLY A 229 -3.50 -23.83 0.71
C GLY A 229 -2.04 -24.12 0.35
N ASN A 230 -1.80 -25.15 -0.47
CA ASN A 230 -0.49 -25.40 -1.06
C ASN A 230 -0.40 -24.77 -2.46
N ASP A 231 -0.25 -23.44 -2.49
CA ASP A 231 -0.34 -22.64 -3.71
C ASP A 231 0.66 -21.47 -3.75
N GLU A 232 0.70 -20.79 -4.90
CA GLU A 232 1.66 -19.72 -5.14
C GLU A 232 1.53 -18.50 -4.21
N PRO A 233 0.31 -18.05 -3.80
CA PRO A 233 0.16 -17.01 -2.78
C PRO A 233 0.79 -17.36 -1.43
N ARG A 234 0.75 -18.63 -1.00
CA ARG A 234 1.46 -19.08 0.20
C ARG A 234 2.98 -18.90 0.05
N GLU A 235 3.54 -19.33 -1.06
CA GLU A 235 4.98 -19.21 -1.32
C GLU A 235 5.43 -17.74 -1.36
N TYR A 236 4.61 -16.87 -1.96
CA TYR A 236 4.81 -15.43 -1.87
C TYR A 236 4.84 -14.95 -0.41
N ALA A 237 3.87 -15.37 0.41
CA ALA A 237 3.79 -14.95 1.80
C ALA A 237 4.95 -15.46 2.66
N LEU A 238 5.33 -16.73 2.55
CA LEU A 238 6.45 -17.31 3.29
C LEU A 238 7.76 -16.55 3.03
N ARG A 239 8.05 -16.22 1.77
CA ARG A 239 9.25 -15.46 1.41
C ARG A 239 9.24 -14.08 2.04
N ASN A 240 8.17 -13.30 1.83
CA ASN A 240 8.10 -11.92 2.32
C ASN A 240 8.08 -11.84 3.86
N LEU A 241 7.37 -12.75 4.52
CA LEU A 241 7.35 -12.82 5.99
C LEU A 241 8.72 -13.15 6.56
N ARG A 242 9.42 -14.13 5.99
CA ARG A 242 10.78 -14.50 6.40
C ARG A 242 11.76 -13.34 6.17
N ASP A 243 11.69 -12.71 5.01
CA ASP A 243 12.57 -11.60 4.66
C ASP A 243 12.29 -10.36 5.56
N GLY A 244 11.06 -10.22 6.06
CA GLY A 244 10.65 -9.25 7.09
C GLY A 244 10.90 -9.68 8.54
N GLY A 245 11.62 -10.78 8.79
CA GLY A 245 11.99 -11.22 10.13
C GLY A 245 10.92 -12.02 10.90
N VAL A 246 9.80 -12.37 10.26
CA VAL A 246 8.72 -13.14 10.89
C VAL A 246 8.98 -14.64 10.78
N ARG A 247 8.91 -15.36 11.90
CA ARG A 247 8.95 -16.83 11.94
C ARG A 247 7.55 -17.39 11.70
N ALA A 248 7.16 -17.52 10.44
CA ALA A 248 5.86 -18.03 10.04
C ALA A 248 5.81 -19.57 10.02
N CYS A 249 4.76 -20.14 10.61
CA CYS A 249 4.35 -21.53 10.48
C CYS A 249 2.98 -21.56 9.81
N LEU A 250 2.97 -21.81 8.50
CA LEU A 250 1.76 -21.89 7.69
C LEU A 250 1.44 -23.35 7.40
N LEU A 251 0.48 -23.90 8.14
CA LEU A 251 0.02 -25.27 7.96
C LEU A 251 -0.77 -25.39 6.65
N GLU A 252 -0.62 -26.53 5.98
CA GLU A 252 -1.29 -26.80 4.71
C GLU A 252 -2.66 -27.43 4.94
N ASP A 253 -3.66 -26.91 4.24
CA ASP A 253 -4.98 -27.50 4.10
C ASP A 253 -5.32 -27.59 2.61
N ASP A 254 -5.36 -28.81 2.08
CA ASP A 254 -5.61 -29.09 0.66
C ASP A 254 -7.08 -28.85 0.26
N THR A 255 -7.97 -28.62 1.22
CA THR A 255 -9.38 -28.34 0.99
C THR A 255 -9.69 -26.86 0.80
N ARG A 256 -8.70 -25.96 1.00
CA ARG A 256 -8.86 -24.52 0.80
C ARG A 256 -7.69 -23.89 0.02
N PRO A 257 -7.93 -22.84 -0.77
CA PRO A 257 -6.85 -22.00 -1.28
C PRO A 257 -6.31 -21.10 -0.17
N THR A 258 -5.09 -20.60 -0.34
CA THR A 258 -4.62 -19.43 0.40
C THR A 258 -5.46 -18.22 0.03
N THR A 259 -5.92 -17.46 1.03
CA THR A 259 -6.80 -16.32 0.79
C THR A 259 -6.11 -15.26 -0.07
N LEU A 260 -6.65 -15.01 -1.25
CA LEU A 260 -6.16 -14.02 -2.21
C LEU A 260 -7.26 -13.00 -2.52
N LYS A 261 -6.97 -11.71 -2.30
CA LYS A 261 -7.86 -10.58 -2.61
C LYS A 261 -7.31 -9.78 -3.77
N GLN A 262 -7.87 -9.96 -4.95
CA GLN A 262 -7.48 -9.22 -6.15
C GLN A 262 -8.29 -7.93 -6.28
N ARG A 263 -7.63 -6.82 -6.53
CA ARG A 263 -8.22 -5.49 -6.77
C ARG A 263 -7.78 -4.99 -8.13
N PHE A 264 -8.70 -4.99 -9.09
CA PHE A 264 -8.48 -4.41 -10.41
C PHE A 264 -8.73 -2.91 -10.32
N ARG A 265 -7.73 -2.10 -10.65
CA ARG A 265 -7.76 -0.64 -10.49
C ARG A 265 -7.45 0.06 -11.81
N ALA A 266 -8.16 1.14 -12.11
CA ALA A 266 -7.83 2.03 -13.22
C ALA A 266 -7.95 3.48 -12.74
N ASN A 267 -7.00 4.33 -13.16
CA ASN A 267 -6.97 5.75 -12.80
C ASN A 267 -7.16 6.00 -11.28
N GLY A 268 -6.47 5.21 -10.44
CA GLY A 268 -6.54 5.32 -8.98
C GLY A 268 -7.79 4.71 -8.33
N MET A 269 -8.82 4.35 -9.09
CA MET A 269 -10.08 3.80 -8.58
C MET A 269 -10.12 2.27 -8.69
N THR A 270 -10.74 1.61 -7.71
CA THR A 270 -11.00 0.16 -7.78
C THR A 270 -12.25 -0.12 -8.62
N LEU A 271 -12.10 -0.92 -9.67
CA LEU A 271 -13.17 -1.32 -10.59
C LEU A 271 -13.87 -2.60 -10.12
N LEU A 272 -13.08 -3.59 -9.71
CA LEU A 272 -13.55 -4.91 -9.33
C LEU A 272 -12.66 -5.48 -8.23
N ARG A 273 -13.29 -6.18 -7.28
CA ARG A 273 -12.60 -7.00 -6.29
C ARG A 273 -13.02 -8.46 -6.45
N VAL A 274 -12.05 -9.35 -6.60
CA VAL A 274 -12.25 -10.80 -6.65
C VAL A 274 -11.55 -11.42 -5.46
N SER A 275 -12.27 -12.20 -4.67
CA SER A 275 -11.73 -12.86 -3.49
C SER A 275 -11.76 -14.37 -3.69
N HIS A 276 -10.58 -14.99 -3.62
CA HIS A 276 -10.42 -16.44 -3.58
C HIS A 276 -10.22 -16.83 -2.12
N LEU A 277 -11.23 -17.43 -1.52
CA LEU A 277 -11.22 -17.77 -0.09
C LEU A 277 -12.12 -18.96 0.21
N HIS A 278 -11.87 -19.58 1.35
CA HIS A 278 -12.75 -20.56 1.97
C HIS A 278 -13.12 -20.08 3.38
N GLN A 279 -14.36 -20.30 3.81
CA GLN A 279 -14.85 -19.77 5.10
C GLN A 279 -15.07 -20.86 6.16
N ALA A 280 -15.02 -22.13 5.77
CA ALA A 280 -15.23 -23.19 6.74
C ALA A 280 -14.10 -23.21 7.78
N SER A 281 -14.48 -23.52 9.02
CA SER A 281 -13.52 -23.78 10.09
C SER A 281 -12.51 -24.84 9.67
N ILE A 282 -11.24 -24.64 10.02
CA ILE A 282 -10.21 -25.66 9.89
C ILE A 282 -10.58 -26.90 10.71
N ASP A 283 -10.13 -28.07 10.26
CA ASP A 283 -10.45 -29.34 10.93
C ASP A 283 -9.77 -29.45 12.31
N LEU A 284 -10.16 -30.49 13.08
CA LEU A 284 -9.62 -30.68 14.42
C LEU A 284 -8.11 -30.98 14.43
N ASN A 285 -7.60 -31.65 13.39
CA ASN A 285 -6.20 -32.02 13.30
C ASN A 285 -5.30 -30.79 13.09
N LEU A 286 -5.73 -29.84 12.26
CA LEU A 286 -5.05 -28.55 12.07
C LEU A 286 -5.16 -27.68 13.33
N GLN A 287 -6.30 -27.70 14.02
CA GLN A 287 -6.44 -27.02 15.31
C GLN A 287 -5.46 -27.58 16.35
N ASP A 288 -5.31 -28.91 16.42
CA ASP A 288 -4.37 -29.57 17.32
C ASP A 288 -2.91 -29.19 16.99
N GLN A 289 -2.54 -29.19 15.71
CA GLN A 289 -1.20 -28.76 15.29
C GLN A 289 -0.93 -27.29 15.63
N ILE A 290 -1.87 -26.37 15.41
CA ILE A 290 -1.68 -24.96 15.81
C ILE A 290 -1.49 -24.87 17.33
N PHE A 291 -2.31 -25.58 18.10
CA PHE A 291 -2.23 -25.57 19.55
C PHE A 291 -0.87 -26.11 20.05
N GLU A 292 -0.38 -27.22 19.51
CA GLU A 292 0.93 -27.78 19.86
C GLU A 292 2.07 -26.79 19.56
N ARG A 293 2.05 -26.17 18.37
CA ARG A 293 3.05 -25.15 18.00
C ARG A 293 2.99 -23.94 18.92
N PHE A 294 1.80 -23.53 19.34
CA PHE A 294 1.65 -22.44 20.30
C PHE A 294 2.12 -22.84 21.70
N ASP A 295 1.81 -24.05 22.16
CA ASP A 295 2.17 -24.54 23.49
C ASP A 295 3.70 -24.57 23.71
N ASP A 296 4.45 -24.97 22.69
CA ASP A 296 5.92 -24.92 22.66
C ASP A 296 6.47 -23.50 22.87
N LEU A 297 5.72 -22.49 22.43
CA LEU A 297 6.12 -21.08 22.48
C LEU A 297 5.61 -20.37 23.74
N ALA A 298 4.49 -20.82 24.30
CA ALA A 298 3.70 -20.12 25.31
C ALA A 298 4.52 -19.70 26.54
N ALA A 299 5.47 -20.54 26.98
CA ALA A 299 6.31 -20.25 28.16
C ALA A 299 7.28 -19.07 27.95
N SER A 300 7.53 -18.66 26.70
CA SER A 300 8.54 -17.67 26.34
C SER A 300 7.96 -16.42 25.67
N CYS A 301 6.70 -16.46 25.24
CA CYS A 301 6.02 -15.34 24.62
C CYS A 301 5.42 -14.42 25.70
N GLN A 302 5.44 -13.11 25.45
CA GLN A 302 4.81 -12.11 26.34
C GLN A 302 3.43 -11.68 25.81
N LEU A 303 3.22 -11.79 24.50
CA LEU A 303 2.02 -11.29 23.84
C LEU A 303 1.45 -12.32 22.85
N LEU A 304 0.14 -12.59 22.95
CA LEU A 304 -0.65 -13.32 21.97
C LEU A 304 -1.64 -12.37 21.29
N VAL A 305 -1.63 -12.32 19.96
CA VAL A 305 -2.55 -11.50 19.17
C VAL A 305 -3.38 -12.37 18.24
N PHE A 306 -4.70 -12.24 18.33
CA PHE A 306 -5.63 -12.81 17.38
C PHE A 306 -6.03 -11.77 16.33
N SER A 307 -5.91 -12.13 15.06
CA SER A 307 -6.37 -11.29 13.95
C SER A 307 -7.32 -12.10 13.07
N ASP A 308 -8.61 -11.97 13.36
CA ASP A 308 -9.69 -12.77 12.75
C ASP A 308 -10.35 -12.00 11.61
N TYR A 309 -10.32 -12.58 10.40
CA TYR A 309 -11.07 -12.06 9.25
C TYR A 309 -12.29 -12.92 8.94
N ASN A 310 -12.61 -13.86 9.83
CA ASN A 310 -13.72 -14.80 9.73
C ASN A 310 -13.60 -15.70 8.47
N TYR A 311 -12.38 -16.13 8.12
CA TYR A 311 -12.12 -17.13 7.06
C TYR A 311 -11.87 -18.56 7.59
N GLY A 312 -12.09 -18.75 8.89
CA GLY A 312 -12.15 -20.08 9.51
C GLY A 312 -10.84 -20.59 10.08
N CYS A 313 -9.75 -19.81 10.09
CA CYS A 313 -8.50 -20.18 10.78
C CYS A 313 -8.66 -20.18 12.32
N LEU A 314 -9.63 -19.44 12.86
CA LEU A 314 -9.87 -19.30 14.30
C LEU A 314 -11.23 -19.87 14.75
N PRO A 315 -11.47 -21.19 14.71
CA PRO A 315 -12.65 -21.79 15.33
C PRO A 315 -12.65 -21.55 16.85
N GLN A 316 -13.84 -21.46 17.46
CA GLN A 316 -13.94 -21.10 18.89
C GLN A 316 -13.23 -22.11 19.81
N THR A 317 -13.29 -23.40 19.48
CA THR A 317 -12.60 -24.47 20.20
C THR A 317 -11.09 -24.25 20.28
N LEU A 318 -10.49 -23.75 19.20
CA LEU A 318 -9.07 -23.41 19.17
C LEU A 318 -8.78 -22.14 19.97
N VAL A 319 -9.58 -21.08 19.77
CA VAL A 319 -9.43 -19.81 20.51
C VAL A 319 -9.47 -20.05 22.01
N ASP A 320 -10.45 -20.81 22.51
CA ASP A 320 -10.61 -21.11 23.94
C ASP A 320 -9.39 -21.85 24.52
N ARG A 321 -8.82 -22.81 23.77
CA ARG A 321 -7.61 -23.54 24.18
C ARG A 321 -6.39 -22.64 24.24
N LEU A 322 -6.19 -21.80 23.22
CA LEU A 322 -5.07 -20.85 23.16
C LEU A 322 -5.17 -19.82 24.28
N VAL A 323 -6.36 -19.25 24.52
CA VAL A 323 -6.61 -18.29 25.60
C VAL A 323 -6.35 -18.90 26.96
N LYS A 324 -6.84 -20.13 27.21
CA LYS A 324 -6.58 -20.83 28.47
C LYS A 324 -5.08 -20.97 28.71
N ARG A 325 -4.34 -21.43 27.70
CA ARG A 325 -2.89 -21.64 27.81
C ARG A 325 -2.11 -20.34 27.97
N ALA A 326 -2.46 -19.30 27.22
CA ALA A 326 -1.87 -17.97 27.32
C ALA A 326 -2.07 -17.37 28.72
N ARG A 327 -3.25 -17.56 29.31
CA ARG A 327 -3.54 -17.13 30.69
C ARG A 327 -2.71 -17.87 31.73
N GLU A 328 -2.53 -19.18 31.59
CA GLU A 328 -1.65 -19.98 32.46
C GLU A 328 -0.19 -19.52 32.38
N ALA A 329 0.24 -19.03 31.22
CA ALA A 329 1.57 -18.46 31.00
C ALA A 329 1.69 -16.98 31.40
N GLY A 330 0.59 -16.32 31.83
CA GLY A 330 0.60 -14.92 32.22
C GLY A 330 0.80 -13.94 31.05
N MET A 331 0.43 -14.33 29.83
CA MET A 331 0.60 -13.50 28.63
C MET A 331 -0.42 -12.37 28.56
N THR A 332 0.01 -11.23 28.02
CA THR A 332 -0.92 -10.22 27.48
C THR A 332 -1.62 -10.81 26.26
N MET A 333 -2.91 -10.54 26.11
CA MET A 333 -3.69 -11.02 24.97
C MET A 333 -4.45 -9.87 24.31
N ALA A 334 -4.39 -9.80 22.99
CA ALA A 334 -5.15 -8.82 22.20
C ALA A 334 -5.89 -9.51 21.05
N ALA A 335 -7.02 -8.95 20.64
CA ALA A 335 -7.73 -9.45 19.48
C ALA A 335 -8.42 -8.34 18.68
N ASP A 336 -8.53 -8.59 17.38
CA ASP A 336 -9.46 -7.89 16.50
C ASP A 336 -10.20 -8.91 15.62
N SER A 337 -11.45 -8.60 15.29
CA SER A 337 -12.31 -9.43 14.43
C SER A 337 -12.95 -8.55 13.38
N GLN A 338 -12.41 -8.59 12.17
CA GLN A 338 -12.87 -7.73 11.08
C GLN A 338 -14.21 -8.19 10.50
N CYS A 339 -15.13 -7.23 10.37
CA CYS A 339 -16.42 -7.41 9.69
C CYS A 339 -16.44 -6.66 8.35
N SER A 340 -15.57 -7.03 7.40
CA SER A 340 -15.51 -6.35 6.09
C SER A 340 -16.45 -6.94 5.04
N SER A 341 -16.48 -8.26 4.95
CA SER A 341 -17.28 -9.02 3.96
C SER A 341 -18.02 -10.19 4.59
N GLN A 342 -17.73 -10.48 5.86
CA GLN A 342 -18.28 -11.54 6.67
C GLN A 342 -18.85 -10.90 7.93
N ILE A 343 -19.82 -11.57 8.54
CA ILE A 343 -20.34 -11.19 9.84
C ILE A 343 -19.43 -11.85 10.89
N GLY A 344 -18.63 -11.03 11.57
CA GLY A 344 -17.83 -11.44 12.73
C GLY A 344 -18.49 -11.07 14.05
N ASP A 345 -17.96 -11.62 15.13
CA ASP A 345 -18.34 -11.30 16.50
C ASP A 345 -17.08 -11.13 17.34
N VAL A 346 -16.68 -9.89 17.62
CA VAL A 346 -15.48 -9.59 18.41
C VAL A 346 -15.66 -10.00 19.88
N SER A 347 -16.90 -10.14 20.36
CA SER A 347 -17.18 -10.50 21.77
C SER A 347 -16.83 -11.94 22.11
N ARG A 348 -16.59 -12.78 21.10
CA ARG A 348 -16.12 -14.17 21.25
C ARG A 348 -14.72 -14.28 21.85
N PHE A 349 -13.89 -13.24 21.69
CA PHE A 349 -12.52 -13.19 22.20
C PHE A 349 -12.55 -12.80 23.68
N ARG A 350 -12.79 -13.79 24.54
CA ARG A 350 -13.04 -13.55 25.96
C ARG A 350 -11.78 -13.34 26.80
N GLY A 351 -11.83 -12.39 27.72
CA GLY A 351 -10.77 -12.14 28.70
C GLY A 351 -9.49 -11.56 28.11
N MET A 352 -9.60 -10.83 27.00
CA MET A 352 -8.47 -10.14 26.36
C MET A 352 -8.04 -8.93 27.18
N SER A 353 -6.75 -8.63 27.20
CA SER A 353 -6.21 -7.37 27.74
C SER A 353 -6.65 -6.19 26.89
N LEU A 354 -6.82 -6.40 25.58
CA LEU A 354 -7.22 -5.38 24.61
C LEU A 354 -8.08 -5.96 23.50
N LEU A 355 -9.20 -5.30 23.20
CA LEU A 355 -9.88 -5.43 21.91
C LEU A 355 -9.87 -4.07 21.20
N THR A 356 -9.67 -4.10 19.88
CA THR A 356 -9.66 -2.88 19.05
C THR A 356 -10.73 -2.90 17.96
N PRO A 357 -12.02 -3.07 18.26
CA PRO A 357 -13.07 -3.11 17.24
C PRO A 357 -13.32 -1.73 16.63
N THR A 358 -13.84 -1.68 15.42
CA THR A 358 -14.55 -0.53 14.89
C THR A 358 -15.93 -0.38 15.52
N GLU A 359 -16.54 0.82 15.42
CA GLU A 359 -17.95 0.99 15.78
C GLU A 359 -18.85 -0.04 15.08
N HIS A 360 -18.64 -0.26 13.78
CA HIS A 360 -19.43 -1.22 13.01
C HIS A 360 -19.34 -2.63 13.61
N GLU A 361 -18.14 -3.11 13.89
CA GLU A 361 -17.91 -4.44 14.50
C GLU A 361 -18.53 -4.56 15.88
N ALA A 362 -18.40 -3.52 16.72
CA ALA A 362 -19.01 -3.49 18.05
C ALA A 362 -20.54 -3.56 17.98
N ARG A 363 -21.17 -2.81 17.06
CA ARG A 363 -22.62 -2.82 16.85
C ARG A 363 -23.13 -4.14 16.32
N VAL A 364 -22.40 -4.75 15.38
CA VAL A 364 -22.73 -6.07 14.83
C VAL A 364 -22.67 -7.14 15.93
N SER A 365 -21.57 -7.17 16.68
CA SER A 365 -21.33 -8.15 17.75
C SER A 365 -22.41 -8.10 18.84
N LEU A 366 -22.79 -6.89 19.26
CA LEU A 366 -23.82 -6.69 20.29
C LEU A 366 -25.26 -6.65 19.77
N ARG A 367 -25.44 -6.73 18.44
CA ARG A 367 -26.74 -6.48 17.77
C ARG A 367 -27.38 -5.16 18.23
N ASN A 368 -26.58 -4.10 18.30
CA ASN A 368 -26.91 -2.85 18.96
C ASN A 368 -26.75 -1.64 18.04
N GLN A 369 -27.87 -1.13 17.52
CA GLN A 369 -27.91 0.01 16.60
C GLN A 369 -28.23 1.35 17.28
N GLN A 370 -28.58 1.34 18.58
CA GLN A 370 -29.26 2.48 19.22
C GLN A 370 -28.41 3.16 20.28
N ASP A 371 -27.59 2.39 21.00
CA ASP A 371 -26.83 2.97 22.11
C ASP A 371 -25.72 3.90 21.62
N GLY A 372 -25.41 4.89 22.46
CA GLY A 372 -24.25 5.76 22.29
C GLY A 372 -22.93 5.00 22.49
N LEU A 373 -21.84 5.55 21.95
CA LEU A 373 -20.53 4.88 21.85
C LEU A 373 -19.98 4.40 23.20
N VAL A 374 -20.17 5.17 24.27
CA VAL A 374 -19.70 4.81 25.62
C VAL A 374 -20.42 3.57 26.14
N VAL A 375 -21.75 3.55 26.03
CA VAL A 375 -22.58 2.41 26.46
C VAL A 375 -22.30 1.19 25.58
N LEU A 376 -22.10 1.40 24.28
CA LEU A 376 -21.72 0.34 23.35
C LEU A 376 -20.37 -0.29 23.74
N SER A 377 -19.36 0.54 24.00
CA SER A 377 -18.02 0.11 24.43
C SER A 377 -18.10 -0.69 25.73
N GLU A 378 -18.84 -0.21 26.72
CA GLU A 378 -18.99 -0.92 28.01
C GLU A 378 -19.77 -2.22 27.90
N LYS A 379 -20.84 -2.26 27.12
CA LYS A 379 -21.55 -3.52 26.85
C LYS A 379 -20.64 -4.53 26.17
N LEU A 380 -19.77 -4.08 25.27
CA LEU A 380 -18.85 -4.96 24.56
C LEU A 380 -17.76 -5.48 25.49
N ARG A 381 -17.19 -4.59 26.30
CA ARG A 381 -16.22 -4.95 27.34
C ARG A 381 -16.80 -5.98 28.31
N ALA A 382 -18.03 -5.76 28.78
CA ALA A 382 -18.71 -6.69 29.68
C ALA A 382 -19.02 -8.05 28.99
N ALA A 383 -19.50 -8.04 27.75
CA ALA A 383 -19.83 -9.26 27.01
C ALA A 383 -18.58 -10.11 26.66
N SER A 384 -17.46 -9.45 26.37
CA SER A 384 -16.17 -10.08 26.07
C SER A 384 -15.32 -10.32 27.32
N GLU A 385 -15.70 -9.80 28.49
CA GLU A 385 -14.85 -9.81 29.69
C GLU A 385 -13.46 -9.21 29.45
N ALA A 386 -13.31 -8.32 28.47
CA ALA A 386 -12.03 -7.69 28.15
C ALA A 386 -11.66 -6.63 29.20
N THR A 387 -10.36 -6.39 29.37
CA THR A 387 -9.86 -5.33 30.24
C THR A 387 -10.05 -3.96 29.60
N ASN A 388 -9.61 -3.80 28.34
CA ASN A 388 -9.64 -2.53 27.63
C ASN A 388 -10.31 -2.69 26.25
N ILE A 389 -11.12 -1.72 25.87
CA ILE A 389 -11.67 -1.57 24.51
C ILE A 389 -11.18 -0.25 23.93
N ILE A 390 -10.53 -0.30 22.77
CA ILE A 390 -10.26 0.88 21.94
C ILE A 390 -11.24 0.84 20.78
N LEU A 391 -12.25 1.71 20.82
CA LEU A 391 -13.27 1.78 19.78
C LEU A 391 -12.77 2.68 18.64
N LYS A 392 -12.52 2.10 17.47
CA LYS A 392 -12.07 2.81 16.27
C LYS A 392 -13.25 3.48 15.55
N LEU A 393 -13.13 4.77 15.27
CA LEU A 393 -14.17 5.61 14.64
C LEU A 393 -13.73 6.12 13.25
N GLY A 394 -12.76 5.44 12.62
CA GLY A 394 -12.23 5.83 11.31
C GLY A 394 -11.56 7.20 11.36
N ALA A 395 -12.00 8.12 10.50
CA ALA A 395 -11.43 9.48 10.42
C ALA A 395 -11.68 10.31 11.69
N GLU A 396 -12.67 9.96 12.50
CA GLU A 396 -12.94 10.63 13.80
C GLU A 396 -11.94 10.23 14.89
N GLY A 397 -11.07 9.25 14.61
CA GLY A 397 -10.05 8.76 15.54
C GLY A 397 -10.56 7.59 16.37
N ILE A 398 -10.37 7.67 17.68
CA ILE A 398 -10.71 6.59 18.62
C ILE A 398 -11.43 7.11 19.86
N LEU A 399 -12.22 6.22 20.49
CA LEU A 399 -12.81 6.41 21.80
C LEU A 399 -12.33 5.33 22.75
N LEU A 400 -11.89 5.73 23.93
CA LEU A 400 -11.50 4.84 25.01
C LEU A 400 -12.37 5.06 26.23
N HIS A 401 -12.66 3.96 26.91
CA HIS A 401 -13.34 3.94 28.20
C HIS A 401 -12.53 3.07 29.16
N VAL A 402 -11.90 3.72 30.14
CA VAL A 402 -10.94 3.09 31.06
C VAL A 402 -11.52 3.06 32.46
N HIS A 403 -11.37 1.91 33.12
CA HIS A 403 -11.70 1.76 34.54
C HIS A 403 -10.44 2.12 35.34
N GLY A 404 -10.52 3.18 36.14
CA GLY A 404 -9.47 3.53 37.09
C GLY A 404 -9.41 2.53 38.24
N ASP A 405 -8.24 2.43 38.87
CA ASP A 405 -8.01 1.57 40.04
C ASP A 405 -8.89 1.96 41.24
N ASP A 406 -9.39 3.20 41.27
CA ASP A 406 -10.32 3.73 42.26
C ASP A 406 -11.80 3.40 41.95
N GLY A 407 -12.06 2.65 40.87
CA GLY A 407 -13.40 2.35 40.38
C GLY A 407 -14.04 3.51 39.58
N SER A 408 -13.29 4.59 39.31
CA SER A 408 -13.77 5.66 38.44
C SER A 408 -13.82 5.20 36.98
N LEU A 409 -14.78 5.73 36.23
CA LEU A 409 -14.89 5.50 34.79
C LEU A 409 -14.42 6.76 34.07
N GLN A 410 -13.34 6.63 33.31
CA GLN A 410 -12.78 7.73 32.53
C GLN A 410 -13.04 7.48 31.05
N THR A 411 -13.60 8.49 30.37
CA THR A 411 -13.85 8.43 28.93
C THR A 411 -13.13 9.57 28.25
N ASP A 412 -12.43 9.26 27.18
CA ASP A 412 -11.79 10.28 26.36
C ASP A 412 -11.74 9.85 24.89
N ARG A 413 -11.49 10.81 24.01
CA ARG A 413 -11.33 10.61 22.58
C ARG A 413 -10.02 11.19 22.08
N LEU A 414 -9.34 10.45 21.23
CA LEU A 414 -8.20 10.95 20.47
C LEU A 414 -8.64 11.10 19.01
N PRO A 415 -8.63 12.32 18.44
CA PRO A 415 -9.00 12.52 17.04
C PRO A 415 -8.00 11.84 16.10
N GLY A 416 -8.42 11.60 14.86
CA GLY A 416 -7.53 11.10 13.82
C GLY A 416 -6.31 12.01 13.65
N LEU A 417 -5.11 11.44 13.76
CA LEU A 417 -3.86 12.21 13.74
C LEU A 417 -3.40 12.59 12.32
N ASN A 418 -3.90 11.89 11.30
CA ASN A 418 -3.62 12.20 9.89
C ASN A 418 -4.84 12.85 9.22
N SER A 419 -4.65 14.06 8.70
CA SER A 419 -5.69 14.84 8.01
C SER A 419 -5.75 14.63 6.49
N GLN A 420 -4.76 13.97 5.91
CA GLN A 420 -4.62 13.71 4.47
C GLN A 420 -4.13 12.25 4.23
N PRO A 421 -4.98 11.24 4.48
CA PRO A 421 -4.60 9.84 4.25
C PRO A 421 -4.40 9.57 2.76
N LEU A 422 -3.33 8.85 2.40
CA LEU A 422 -3.07 8.36 1.04
C LEU A 422 -3.77 7.02 0.78
N ASP A 423 -3.69 6.08 1.73
CA ASP A 423 -4.33 4.77 1.65
C ASP A 423 -4.76 4.35 3.06
N ILE A 424 -6.05 4.03 3.27
CA ILE A 424 -6.56 3.66 4.59
C ILE A 424 -6.20 2.22 5.01
N MET A 425 -5.55 1.48 4.14
CA MET A 425 -5.25 0.07 4.35
C MET A 425 -4.21 -0.18 5.44
N GLY A 426 -4.45 -1.20 6.26
CA GLY A 426 -3.56 -1.57 7.37
C GLY A 426 -3.66 -0.67 8.59
N ALA A 427 -4.48 0.39 8.58
CA ALA A 427 -4.63 1.29 9.72
C ALA A 427 -5.11 0.56 10.98
N GLY A 428 -6.08 -0.35 10.83
CA GLY A 428 -6.58 -1.16 11.94
C GLY A 428 -5.55 -2.16 12.45
N ASP A 429 -4.80 -2.77 11.54
CA ASP A 429 -3.82 -3.83 11.83
C ASP A 429 -2.59 -3.25 12.56
N SER A 430 -2.07 -2.12 12.07
CA SER A 430 -1.00 -1.35 12.70
C SER A 430 -1.42 -0.78 14.06
N HIS A 431 -2.66 -0.30 14.19
CA HIS A 431 -3.20 0.15 15.47
C HIS A 431 -3.28 -1.00 16.50
N LEU A 432 -3.86 -2.14 16.11
CA LEU A 432 -4.01 -3.31 16.97
C LEU A 432 -2.66 -3.73 17.56
N ILE A 433 -1.68 -3.99 16.68
CA ILE A 433 -0.41 -4.56 17.12
C ILE A 433 0.41 -3.59 17.96
N SER A 434 0.46 -2.31 17.59
CA SER A 434 1.24 -1.31 18.31
C SER A 434 0.64 -1.02 19.68
N SER A 435 -0.70 -1.01 19.79
CA SER A 435 -1.39 -0.87 21.08
C SER A 435 -1.18 -2.10 21.96
N ALA A 436 -1.24 -3.30 21.37
CA ALA A 436 -1.04 -4.55 22.10
C ALA A 436 0.40 -4.68 22.64
N MET A 437 1.39 -4.30 21.83
CA MET A 437 2.80 -4.27 22.24
C MET A 437 3.05 -3.23 23.34
N ALA A 438 2.43 -2.05 23.24
CA ALA A 438 2.47 -1.04 24.30
C ALA A 438 1.96 -1.58 25.65
N ILE A 439 0.78 -2.23 25.65
CA ILE A 439 0.25 -2.87 26.87
C ILE A 439 1.19 -3.96 27.38
N ALA A 440 1.76 -4.78 26.49
CA ALA A 440 2.67 -5.86 26.86
C ALA A 440 4.00 -5.36 27.48
N VAL A 441 4.45 -4.15 27.13
CA VAL A 441 5.60 -3.52 27.80
C VAL A 441 5.23 -2.75 29.08
N GLY A 442 3.95 -2.68 29.43
CA GLY A 442 3.46 -2.04 30.66
C GLY A 442 2.95 -0.62 30.48
N ALA A 443 2.72 -0.17 29.24
CA ALA A 443 2.07 1.12 29.00
C ALA A 443 0.63 1.11 29.52
N ASN A 444 0.17 2.25 30.02
CA ASN A 444 -1.22 2.39 30.42
C ASN A 444 -2.15 2.44 29.17
N PRO A 445 -3.47 2.24 29.32
CA PRO A 445 -4.38 2.19 28.17
C PRO A 445 -4.40 3.47 27.30
N TRP A 446 -4.18 4.64 27.90
CA TRP A 446 -4.14 5.92 27.17
C TRP A 446 -2.87 6.06 26.33
N GLU A 447 -1.72 5.64 26.85
CA GLU A 447 -0.45 5.57 26.12
C GLU A 447 -0.53 4.56 24.97
N ALA A 448 -1.07 3.37 25.23
CA ALA A 448 -1.27 2.34 24.21
C ALA A 448 -2.16 2.84 23.06
N ALA A 449 -3.23 3.55 23.38
CA ALA A 449 -4.12 4.17 22.39
C ALA A 449 -3.44 5.27 21.57
N TYR A 450 -2.58 6.07 22.20
CA TYR A 450 -1.79 7.07 21.50
C TYR A 450 -0.78 6.42 20.53
N ILE A 451 -0.01 5.43 20.99
CA ILE A 451 0.94 4.69 20.16
C ILE A 451 0.22 4.02 18.98
N GLY A 452 -0.90 3.35 19.24
CA GLY A 452 -1.74 2.75 18.19
C GLY A 452 -2.24 3.77 17.17
N SER A 453 -2.64 4.96 17.62
CA SER A 453 -3.11 6.04 16.73
C SER A 453 -1.99 6.63 15.89
N VAL A 454 -0.78 6.78 16.46
CA VAL A 454 0.42 7.21 15.70
C VAL A 454 0.75 6.17 14.64
N ALA A 455 0.78 4.88 15.00
CA ALA A 455 1.02 3.79 14.07
C ALA A 455 0.02 3.78 12.91
N ALA A 456 -1.27 3.94 13.21
CA ALA A 456 -2.31 4.08 12.19
C ALA A 456 -2.08 5.30 11.30
N ALA A 457 -1.73 6.46 11.88
CA ALA A 457 -1.50 7.70 11.14
C ALA A 457 -0.30 7.61 10.17
N VAL A 458 0.78 6.98 10.61
CA VAL A 458 1.93 6.64 9.77
C VAL A 458 1.52 5.66 8.68
N GLN A 459 0.79 4.59 9.01
CA GLN A 459 0.38 3.60 8.02
C GLN A 459 -0.50 4.22 6.93
N VAL A 460 -1.48 5.06 7.29
CA VAL A 460 -2.35 5.70 6.30
C VAL A 460 -1.70 6.79 5.46
N SER A 461 -0.47 7.18 5.81
CA SER A 461 0.32 8.14 5.04
C SER A 461 1.10 7.54 3.88
N ARG A 462 1.06 6.21 3.74
CA ARG A 462 1.82 5.44 2.75
C ARG A 462 0.85 4.72 1.83
N THR A 463 1.30 4.37 0.63
CA THR A 463 0.52 3.54 -0.28
C THR A 463 0.77 2.07 0.01
N GLY A 464 -0.29 1.27 0.16
CA GLY A 464 -0.18 -0.14 0.47
C GLY A 464 0.17 -0.42 1.95
N ASN A 465 0.26 -1.69 2.28
CA ASN A 465 0.45 -2.14 3.66
C ASN A 465 1.92 -2.47 3.92
N ILE A 466 2.67 -1.51 4.47
CA ILE A 466 4.12 -1.60 4.64
C ILE A 466 4.41 -1.80 6.13
N PRO A 467 5.23 -2.79 6.51
CA PRO A 467 5.64 -2.97 7.90
C PRO A 467 6.18 -1.67 8.52
N LEU A 468 5.75 -1.40 9.75
CA LEU A 468 6.17 -0.19 10.48
C LEU A 468 7.55 -0.44 11.09
N THR A 469 8.35 0.61 11.20
CA THR A 469 9.61 0.55 11.95
C THR A 469 9.50 1.34 13.25
N GLN A 470 10.33 1.03 14.26
CA GLN A 470 10.39 1.86 15.46
C GLN A 470 10.74 3.31 15.12
N ALA A 471 11.65 3.52 14.16
CA ALA A 471 12.02 4.85 13.70
C ALA A 471 10.81 5.64 13.17
N ASP A 472 9.87 4.96 12.49
CA ASP A 472 8.64 5.61 12.03
C ASP A 472 7.82 6.18 13.19
N LEU A 473 7.64 5.39 14.26
CA LEU A 473 6.88 5.82 15.43
C LEU A 473 7.61 6.91 16.21
N VAL A 474 8.91 6.74 16.45
CA VAL A 474 9.73 7.69 17.22
C VAL A 474 9.77 9.05 16.51
N ASN A 475 10.02 9.06 15.19
CA ASN A 475 10.08 10.30 14.41
C ASN A 475 8.75 11.07 14.39
N GLU A 476 7.61 10.36 14.48
CA GLU A 476 6.29 10.99 14.48
C GLU A 476 5.88 11.46 15.90
N ILE A 477 6.37 10.82 16.95
CA ILE A 477 6.08 11.18 18.35
C ILE A 477 6.90 12.39 18.83
N GLY A 478 8.15 12.56 18.37
CA GLY A 478 9.06 13.62 18.89
C GLY A 478 10.25 13.95 18.01
#